data_AF-A0A8D8ETY7-F1
#
_entry.id   AF-A0A8D8ETY7-F1
#
_cell.length_a   1.000
_cell.length_b   1.000
_cell.length_c   1.000
_cell.angle_alpha   90.00
_cell.angle_beta   90.00
_cell.angle_gamma   90.00
#
_symmetry.space_group_name_H-M   'P 1'
#
loop_
_entity.id
_entity.type
_entity.pdbx_description
1 polymer ?
#
loop_
_entity_poly.entity_id
_entity_poly.type
_entity_poly.pdbx_seq_one_letter_code
_entity_poly.pdbx_strand_id
1 'polypeptide(L)'
;MWKLCNVSRNQYFLVGLLVGFLYSYYMPQDLTEIVTECPEATEREHLLAEDAKYGSEFEPQLNLEQKPMTARKQVKNIVRPRYYYTELGIREKLFVGVMTTQENIDSLATAINRTSAHLVNKIKFFINADNVKANFKLKNIVGFTDTRENLRPFHVLKYIADNYLDDYDYFLLVSDTGYVNARQLRETLSHISISFDVYMGTPHGTTFDEEEPDRPSDAQYCDLHAGIVLSSSV
;
A
#
# COMPACT_ATOMS: atom_id res chain seq x y z
N MET A 1 32.15 14.12 59.17
CA MET A 1 32.66 15.05 58.14
C MET A 1 32.33 14.46 56.76
N TRP A 2 31.08 14.61 56.31
CA TRP A 2 30.63 14.17 54.98
C TRP A 2 30.40 15.42 54.14
N LYS A 3 31.24 15.67 53.14
CA LYS A 3 31.01 16.73 52.16
C LYS A 3 29.96 16.23 51.16
N LEU A 4 28.79 16.86 51.17
CA LEU A 4 27.80 16.75 50.10
C LEU A 4 28.45 17.24 48.80
N CYS A 5 28.55 16.35 47.82
CA CYS A 5 29.10 16.62 46.51
C CYS A 5 28.08 17.39 45.68
N ASN A 6 28.51 18.52 45.11
CA ASN A 6 27.71 19.43 44.31
C ASN A 6 27.33 18.75 42.98
N VAL A 7 26.03 18.55 42.75
CA VAL A 7 25.51 17.76 41.62
C VAL A 7 25.47 18.63 40.36
N SER A 8 26.25 18.27 39.34
CA SER A 8 26.30 18.97 38.06
C SER A 8 25.41 18.28 37.02
N ARG A 9 24.81 19.08 36.12
CA ARG A 9 23.82 18.68 35.10
C ARG A 9 24.25 17.50 34.21
N ASN A 10 25.56 17.24 34.09
CA ASN A 10 26.11 16.15 33.28
C ASN A 10 26.16 14.80 33.99
N GLN A 11 25.81 14.71 35.28
CA GLN A 11 25.82 13.44 36.01
C GLN A 11 24.74 12.47 35.54
N TYR A 12 23.58 12.96 35.09
CA TYR A 12 22.53 12.09 34.54
C TYR A 12 22.99 11.36 33.27
N PHE A 13 23.83 12.00 32.46
CA PHE A 13 24.43 11.39 31.27
C PHE A 13 25.44 10.29 31.63
N LEU A 14 26.31 10.55 32.61
CA LEU A 14 27.30 9.57 33.07
C LEU A 14 26.66 8.37 33.76
N VAL A 15 25.59 8.59 34.54
CA VAL A 15 24.80 7.52 35.16
C VAL A 15 24.08 6.70 34.08
N GLY A 16 23.50 7.35 33.07
CA GLY A 16 22.88 6.66 31.93
C GLY A 16 23.87 5.78 31.15
N LEU A 17 25.09 6.28 30.92
CA LEU A 17 26.15 5.53 30.24
C LEU A 17 26.60 4.31 31.07
N LEU A 18 26.78 4.49 32.39
CA LEU A 18 27.14 3.39 33.30
C LEU A 18 26.06 2.31 33.38
N VAL A 19 24.78 2.71 33.48
CA VAL A 19 23.66 1.77 33.51
C VAL A 19 23.52 1.04 32.18
N GLY A 20 23.70 1.73 31.05
CA GLY A 20 23.71 1.10 29.72
C GLY A 20 24.84 0.08 29.55
N PHE A 21 26.04 0.40 30.04
CA PHE A 21 27.18 -0.51 29.98
C PHE A 21 26.99 -1.74 30.88
N LEU A 22 26.44 -1.55 32.08
CA LEU A 22 26.07 -2.65 32.98
C LEU A 22 24.97 -3.52 32.36
N TYR A 23 23.95 -2.93 31.77
CA TYR A 23 22.89 -3.69 31.09
C TYR A 23 23.45 -4.50 29.90
N SER A 24 24.36 -3.91 29.11
CA SER A 24 25.04 -4.62 28.02
C SER A 24 25.96 -5.74 28.51
N TYR A 25 26.55 -5.60 29.69
CA TYR A 25 27.42 -6.63 30.28
C TYR A 25 26.63 -7.77 30.93
N TYR A 26 25.47 -7.46 31.53
CA TYR A 26 24.60 -8.42 32.19
C TYR A 26 23.57 -9.07 31.26
N MET A 27 23.40 -8.56 30.03
CA MET A 27 22.60 -9.24 29.01
C MET A 27 23.38 -10.46 28.49
N PRO A 28 22.91 -11.69 28.74
CA PRO A 28 23.53 -12.87 28.16
C PRO A 28 23.42 -12.80 26.62
N GLN A 29 24.51 -13.10 25.93
CA GLN A 29 24.59 -13.19 24.46
C GLN A 29 23.78 -14.35 23.85
N ASP A 30 22.95 -15.04 24.64
CA ASP A 30 22.26 -16.27 24.25
C ASP A 30 20.91 -16.06 23.52
N LEU A 31 20.53 -14.83 23.18
CA LEU A 31 19.36 -14.62 22.30
C LEU A 31 19.68 -14.74 20.80
N THR A 32 20.94 -15.02 20.43
CA THR A 32 21.31 -15.24 19.03
C THR A 32 21.00 -16.65 18.51
N GLU A 33 20.50 -17.56 19.37
CA GLU A 33 20.01 -18.89 18.96
C GLU A 33 18.54 -18.92 18.51
N ILE A 34 17.83 -17.79 18.48
CA ILE A 34 16.47 -17.74 17.93
C ILE A 34 16.50 -17.35 16.45
N VAL A 35 17.28 -18.09 15.65
CA VAL A 35 17.12 -18.07 14.18
C VAL A 35 17.27 -19.50 13.65
N THR A 36 16.13 -20.01 13.18
CA THR A 36 15.94 -21.10 12.21
C THR A 36 16.21 -22.53 12.68
N GLU A 37 15.36 -23.03 13.58
CA GLU A 37 14.99 -24.43 13.51
C GLU A 37 13.87 -24.56 12.46
N CYS A 38 14.26 -24.85 11.22
CA CYS A 38 13.31 -25.21 10.17
C CYS A 38 12.60 -26.52 10.59
N PRO A 39 11.26 -26.61 10.52
CA PRO A 39 10.51 -27.80 10.93
C PRO A 39 10.80 -29.04 10.04
N GLU A 40 11.64 -28.90 9.01
CA GLU A 40 11.94 -29.94 8.03
C GLU A 40 12.98 -30.97 8.52
N ALA A 41 13.83 -30.61 9.51
CA ALA A 41 14.85 -31.53 10.04
C ALA A 41 14.25 -32.55 11.01
N THR A 42 13.31 -32.13 11.86
CA THR A 42 12.64 -33.00 12.85
C THR A 42 11.69 -33.99 12.19
N GLU A 43 11.00 -33.60 11.10
CA GLU A 43 10.16 -34.53 10.32
C GLU A 43 10.99 -35.63 9.65
N ARG A 44 12.18 -35.32 9.15
CA ARG A 44 13.05 -36.34 8.50
C ARG A 44 13.60 -37.36 9.48
N GLU A 45 14.01 -36.97 10.68
CA GLU A 45 14.46 -37.93 11.69
C GLU A 45 13.33 -38.84 12.18
N HIS A 46 12.12 -38.28 12.35
CA HIS A 46 10.94 -39.07 12.71
C HIS A 46 10.55 -40.06 11.60
N LEU A 47 10.58 -39.66 10.33
CA LEU A 47 10.29 -40.53 9.19
C LEU A 47 11.34 -41.64 9.02
N LEU A 48 12.63 -41.34 9.22
CA LEU A 48 13.71 -42.33 9.16
C LEU A 48 13.65 -43.32 10.34
N ALA A 49 13.24 -42.86 11.52
CA ALA A 49 13.02 -43.72 12.69
C ALA A 49 11.76 -44.61 12.53
N GLU A 50 10.75 -44.16 11.79
CA GLU A 50 9.55 -44.94 11.45
C GLU A 50 9.85 -46.01 10.37
N ASP A 51 10.61 -45.66 9.34
CA ASP A 51 11.08 -46.58 8.28
C ASP A 51 12.00 -47.68 8.84
N ALA A 52 12.81 -47.37 9.86
CA ALA A 52 13.65 -48.37 10.53
C ALA A 52 12.83 -49.34 11.41
N LYS A 53 11.61 -48.97 11.80
CA LYS A 53 10.75 -49.76 12.69
C LYS A 53 9.72 -50.61 11.93
N TYR A 54 9.33 -50.18 10.74
CA TYR A 54 8.48 -50.92 9.81
C TYR A 54 9.20 -51.10 8.49
N GLY A 55 9.86 -52.25 8.34
CA GLY A 55 10.53 -52.63 7.10
C GLY A 55 9.66 -52.38 5.87
N SER A 56 10.28 -51.79 4.86
CA SER A 56 9.70 -51.35 3.59
C SER A 56 8.85 -52.43 2.91
N GLU A 57 7.53 -52.40 3.09
CA GLU A 57 6.49 -52.70 2.09
C GLU A 57 5.10 -52.43 2.69
N PHE A 58 4.70 -51.15 2.79
CA PHE A 58 3.30 -50.84 3.12
C PHE A 58 2.47 -50.87 1.83
N GLU A 59 1.80 -51.98 1.59
CA GLU A 59 0.80 -52.09 0.53
C GLU A 59 -0.56 -51.60 1.07
N PRO A 60 -1.17 -50.54 0.51
CA PRO A 60 -2.42 -50.01 1.04
C PRO A 60 -3.56 -50.99 0.80
N GLN A 61 -3.92 -51.76 1.83
CA GLN A 61 -5.09 -52.63 1.79
C GLN A 61 -6.36 -51.80 2.00
N LEU A 62 -7.16 -51.65 0.93
CA LEU A 62 -8.46 -51.00 0.98
C LEU A 62 -9.48 -51.93 1.66
N ASN A 63 -9.53 -51.90 2.99
CA ASN A 63 -10.54 -52.63 3.75
C ASN A 63 -11.93 -52.02 3.51
N LEU A 64 -12.64 -52.56 2.52
CA LEU A 64 -14.02 -52.18 2.18
C LEU A 64 -15.06 -52.77 3.15
N GLU A 65 -14.69 -53.76 3.95
CA GLU A 65 -15.64 -54.58 4.71
C GLU A 65 -16.09 -53.99 6.06
N GLN A 66 -15.54 -52.84 6.49
CA GLN A 66 -15.85 -52.27 7.80
C GLN A 66 -16.29 -50.80 7.78
N LYS A 67 -16.67 -50.24 6.63
CA LYS A 67 -17.38 -48.95 6.67
C LYS A 67 -18.83 -49.25 7.06
N PRO A 68 -19.30 -48.90 8.29
CA PRO A 68 -20.73 -48.86 8.53
C PRO A 68 -21.35 -48.00 7.43
N MET A 69 -22.49 -48.41 6.89
CA MET A 69 -23.29 -47.59 5.98
C MET A 69 -23.86 -46.40 6.75
N THR A 70 -23.00 -45.54 7.29
CA THR A 70 -23.41 -44.30 7.90
C THR A 70 -23.99 -43.46 6.78
N ALA A 71 -25.28 -43.13 6.93
CA ALA A 71 -26.08 -42.39 5.97
C ALA A 71 -25.23 -41.31 5.28
N ARG A 72 -25.22 -41.33 3.94
CA ARG A 72 -24.57 -40.29 3.12
C ARG A 72 -24.94 -38.94 3.70
N LYS A 73 -24.01 -38.30 4.40
CA LYS A 73 -24.19 -36.97 4.96
C LYS A 73 -24.58 -36.10 3.77
N GLN A 74 -25.82 -35.59 3.76
CA GLN A 74 -26.30 -34.78 2.65
C GLN A 74 -25.26 -33.70 2.41
N VAL A 75 -24.69 -33.71 1.20
CA VAL A 75 -23.65 -32.77 0.83
C VAL A 75 -24.30 -31.41 0.93
N LYS A 76 -24.01 -30.67 2.02
CA LYS A 76 -24.38 -29.26 2.09
C LYS A 76 -23.74 -28.63 0.87
N ASN A 77 -24.54 -28.02 0.00
CA ASN A 77 -24.04 -27.29 -1.14
C ASN A 77 -23.08 -26.21 -0.61
N ILE A 78 -21.79 -26.49 -0.69
CA ILE A 78 -20.75 -25.51 -0.44
C ILE A 78 -20.88 -24.53 -1.60
N VAL A 79 -21.47 -23.37 -1.30
CA VAL A 79 -21.49 -22.25 -2.24
C VAL A 79 -20.03 -21.82 -2.37
N ARG A 80 -19.39 -22.22 -3.47
CA ARG A 80 -18.06 -21.73 -3.79
C ARG A 80 -18.20 -20.27 -4.19
N PRO A 81 -17.40 -19.37 -3.61
CA PRO A 81 -17.34 -18.01 -4.11
C PRO A 81 -17.01 -18.04 -5.60
N ARG A 82 -17.77 -17.27 -6.39
CA ARG A 82 -17.63 -17.27 -7.84
C ARG A 82 -16.30 -16.66 -8.30
N TYR A 83 -15.68 -15.85 -7.43
CA TYR A 83 -14.46 -15.11 -7.71
C TYR A 83 -13.55 -14.98 -6.48
N TYR A 84 -12.34 -15.52 -6.58
CA TYR A 84 -11.35 -15.48 -5.49
C TYR A 84 -10.90 -14.06 -5.14
N TYR A 85 -10.84 -13.15 -6.11
CA TYR A 85 -10.29 -11.80 -5.92
C TYR A 85 -11.12 -10.92 -4.98
N THR A 86 -12.45 -11.04 -5.02
CA THR A 86 -13.35 -10.21 -4.21
C THR A 86 -13.39 -10.65 -2.75
N GLU A 87 -13.36 -11.97 -2.50
CA GLU A 87 -13.34 -12.54 -1.14
C GLU A 87 -11.99 -12.36 -0.44
N LEU A 88 -10.91 -12.36 -1.22
CA LEU A 88 -9.54 -12.17 -0.71
C LEU A 88 -9.18 -10.69 -0.55
N GLY A 89 -10.05 -9.75 -0.94
CA GLY A 89 -9.78 -8.32 -0.91
C GLY A 89 -8.55 -7.94 -1.75
N ILE A 90 -8.33 -8.63 -2.88
CA ILE A 90 -7.18 -8.38 -3.74
C ILE A 90 -7.44 -7.09 -4.51
N ARG A 91 -6.72 -6.04 -4.16
CA ARG A 91 -6.75 -4.73 -4.80
C ARG A 91 -5.68 -4.61 -5.87
N GLU A 92 -5.96 -3.79 -6.88
CA GLU A 92 -4.97 -3.35 -7.85
C GLU A 92 -4.04 -2.30 -7.23
N LYS A 93 -2.84 -2.10 -7.78
CA LYS A 93 -1.82 -1.29 -7.11
C LYS A 93 -2.02 0.20 -7.23
N LEU A 94 -2.26 0.71 -8.44
CA LEU A 94 -2.23 2.16 -8.68
C LEU A 94 -3.34 2.63 -9.61
N PHE A 95 -4.17 3.52 -9.09
CA PHE A 95 -5.11 4.33 -9.85
C PHE A 95 -4.52 5.72 -10.11
N VAL A 96 -4.64 6.23 -11.33
CA VAL A 96 -4.21 7.59 -11.69
C VAL A 96 -5.39 8.45 -12.12
N GLY A 97 -5.65 9.51 -11.36
CA GLY A 97 -6.60 10.57 -11.69
C GLY A 97 -5.88 11.80 -12.24
N VAL A 98 -6.14 12.13 -13.50
CA VAL A 98 -5.57 13.32 -14.15
C VAL A 98 -6.64 14.40 -14.26
N MET A 99 -6.38 15.58 -13.71
CA MET A 99 -7.24 16.74 -13.88
C MET A 99 -6.82 17.53 -15.12
N THR A 100 -7.71 17.62 -16.11
CA THR A 100 -7.46 18.29 -17.41
C THR A 100 -8.64 19.12 -17.88
N THR A 101 -8.42 20.18 -18.65
CA THR A 101 -9.51 20.98 -19.23
C THR A 101 -10.05 20.34 -20.50
N GLN A 102 -11.26 20.74 -20.93
CA GLN A 102 -11.86 20.23 -22.18
C GLN A 102 -10.97 20.46 -23.41
N GLU A 103 -10.22 21.57 -23.43
CA GLU A 103 -9.32 21.95 -24.52
C GLU A 103 -8.07 21.07 -24.60
N ASN A 104 -7.58 20.59 -23.45
CA ASN A 104 -6.33 19.82 -23.35
C ASN A 104 -6.53 18.30 -23.51
N ILE A 105 -7.77 17.83 -23.68
CA ILE A 105 -8.08 16.39 -23.79
C ILE A 105 -7.38 15.75 -25.00
N ASP A 106 -7.48 16.38 -26.17
CA ASP A 106 -6.93 15.84 -27.41
C ASP A 106 -5.40 16.01 -27.50
N SER A 107 -4.80 16.85 -26.65
CA SER A 107 -3.36 17.13 -26.59
C SER A 107 -2.70 16.46 -25.37
N LEU A 108 -2.65 17.15 -24.24
CA LEU A 108 -1.91 16.75 -23.03
C LEU A 108 -2.47 15.46 -22.42
N ALA A 109 -3.79 15.35 -22.27
CA ALA A 109 -4.38 14.14 -21.70
C ALA A 109 -4.14 12.92 -22.60
N THR A 110 -4.18 13.10 -23.91
CA THR A 110 -3.83 12.05 -24.88
C THR A 110 -2.35 11.66 -24.79
N ALA A 111 -1.45 12.62 -24.56
CA ALA A 111 -0.03 12.34 -24.34
C ALA A 111 0.18 11.49 -23.08
N ILE A 112 -0.39 11.91 -21.94
CA ILE A 112 -0.31 11.16 -20.67
C ILE A 112 -0.92 9.76 -20.82
N ASN A 113 -2.05 9.64 -21.52
CA ASN A 113 -2.67 8.34 -21.77
C ASN A 113 -1.73 7.41 -22.56
N ARG A 114 -1.04 7.92 -23.58
CA ARG A 114 -0.10 7.11 -24.37
C ARG A 114 1.13 6.69 -23.57
N THR A 115 1.66 7.57 -22.71
CA THR A 115 2.89 7.30 -21.96
C THR A 115 2.67 6.48 -20.69
N SER A 116 1.58 6.70 -19.96
CA SER A 116 1.39 6.12 -18.62
C SER A 116 0.34 5.02 -18.55
N ALA A 117 -0.67 4.99 -19.44
CA ALA A 117 -1.82 4.08 -19.29
C ALA A 117 -1.45 2.59 -19.36
N HIS A 118 -0.36 2.24 -20.04
CA HIS A 118 0.11 0.86 -20.13
C HIS A 118 1.02 0.44 -18.97
N LEU A 119 1.44 1.39 -18.12
CA LEU A 119 2.32 1.15 -16.98
C LEU A 119 1.57 1.09 -15.64
N VAL A 120 0.39 1.69 -15.59
CA VAL A 120 -0.49 1.75 -14.41
C VAL A 120 -1.73 0.87 -14.62
N ASN A 121 -2.42 0.53 -13.53
CA ASN A 121 -3.60 -0.32 -13.60
C ASN A 121 -4.80 0.41 -14.22
N LYS A 122 -5.03 1.65 -13.79
CA LYS A 122 -6.14 2.46 -14.28
C LYS A 122 -5.76 3.92 -14.38
N ILE A 123 -6.28 4.57 -15.42
CA ILE A 123 -6.20 6.02 -15.59
C ILE A 123 -7.58 6.58 -15.92
N LYS A 124 -7.94 7.69 -15.27
CA LYS A 124 -9.15 8.47 -15.54
C LYS A 124 -8.80 9.94 -15.71
N PHE A 125 -9.47 10.58 -16.65
CA PHE A 125 -9.32 12.00 -16.95
C PHE A 125 -10.55 12.73 -16.45
N PHE A 126 -10.34 13.68 -15.55
CA PHE A 126 -11.39 14.45 -14.91
C PHE A 126 -11.44 15.83 -15.53
N ILE A 127 -12.61 16.20 -16.07
CA ILE A 127 -12.83 17.49 -16.73
C ILE A 127 -14.03 18.21 -16.10
N ASN A 128 -14.05 19.53 -16.22
CA ASN A 128 -15.29 20.27 -16.06
C ASN A 128 -16.01 20.24 -17.42
N ALA A 129 -17.21 19.67 -17.45
CA ALA A 129 -17.97 19.46 -18.65
C ALA A 129 -19.13 20.46 -18.70
N ASP A 130 -18.98 21.50 -19.52
CA ASP A 130 -20.08 22.43 -19.82
C ASP A 130 -21.17 21.75 -20.66
N ASN A 131 -20.78 20.74 -21.46
CA ASN A 131 -21.69 19.96 -22.30
C ASN A 131 -21.33 18.47 -22.29
N VAL A 132 -22.25 17.65 -21.74
CA VAL A 132 -22.15 16.18 -21.62
C VAL A 132 -22.03 15.44 -22.97
N LYS A 133 -22.24 16.13 -24.11
CA LYS A 133 -22.28 15.55 -25.47
C LYS A 133 -21.02 15.76 -26.30
N ALA A 134 -19.89 16.12 -25.70
CA ALA A 134 -18.63 16.17 -26.43
C ALA A 134 -18.14 14.75 -26.74
N ASN A 135 -18.04 14.41 -28.03
CA ASN A 135 -17.51 13.13 -28.52
C ASN A 135 -15.98 13.13 -28.42
N PHE A 136 -15.46 12.97 -27.20
CA PHE A 136 -14.02 12.84 -27.01
C PHE A 136 -13.52 11.47 -27.50
N LYS A 137 -12.31 11.44 -28.07
CA LYS A 137 -11.68 10.19 -28.53
C LYS A 137 -11.30 9.27 -27.36
N LEU A 138 -11.02 9.85 -26.20
CA LEU A 138 -10.68 9.12 -24.98
C LEU A 138 -11.94 8.64 -24.26
N LYS A 139 -12.03 7.32 -24.00
CA LYS A 139 -13.18 6.71 -23.29
C LYS A 139 -13.12 6.84 -21.77
N ASN A 140 -11.99 7.25 -21.21
CA ASN A 140 -11.72 7.27 -19.77
C ASN A 140 -11.99 8.63 -19.12
N ILE A 141 -12.94 9.39 -19.67
CA ILE A 141 -13.25 10.75 -19.22
C ILE A 141 -14.42 10.73 -18.24
N VAL A 142 -14.31 11.53 -17.19
CA VAL A 142 -15.36 11.83 -16.22
C VAL A 142 -15.54 13.34 -16.22
N GLY A 143 -16.76 13.77 -16.55
CA GLY A 143 -17.13 15.19 -16.58
C GLY A 143 -17.91 15.59 -15.34
N PHE A 144 -17.51 16.67 -14.68
CA PHE A 144 -18.27 17.32 -13.62
C PHE A 144 -19.04 18.52 -14.17
N THR A 145 -20.27 18.73 -13.70
CA THR A 145 -21.10 19.88 -14.08
C THR A 145 -20.74 21.15 -13.32
N ASP A 146 -19.97 21.04 -12.24
CA ASP A 146 -19.50 22.18 -11.44
C ASP A 146 -18.26 22.79 -12.10
N THR A 147 -18.35 24.07 -12.47
CA THR A 147 -17.27 24.80 -13.16
C THR A 147 -16.27 25.46 -12.21
N ARG A 148 -16.47 25.36 -10.89
CA ARG A 148 -15.60 25.95 -9.88
C ARG A 148 -14.31 25.15 -9.72
N GLU A 149 -13.20 25.68 -10.22
CA GLU A 149 -11.89 25.01 -10.19
C GLU A 149 -11.40 24.69 -8.76
N ASN A 150 -11.74 25.51 -7.76
CA ASN A 150 -11.34 25.26 -6.37
C ASN A 150 -12.05 24.05 -5.72
N LEU A 151 -13.22 23.64 -6.24
CA LEU A 151 -13.97 22.49 -5.73
C LEU A 151 -13.70 21.21 -6.51
N ARG A 152 -13.06 21.35 -7.68
CA ARG A 152 -12.77 20.25 -8.57
C ARG A 152 -11.97 19.12 -7.92
N PRO A 153 -10.90 19.37 -7.12
CA PRO A 153 -10.17 18.29 -6.48
C PRO A 153 -11.04 17.48 -5.50
N PHE A 154 -11.99 18.15 -4.84
CA PHE A 154 -12.94 17.49 -3.93
C PHE A 154 -13.95 16.62 -4.69
N HIS A 155 -14.45 17.08 -5.84
CA HIS A 155 -15.31 16.27 -6.71
C HIS A 155 -14.58 15.05 -7.26
N VAL A 156 -13.31 15.20 -7.64
CA VAL A 156 -12.44 14.10 -8.06
C VAL A 156 -12.25 13.09 -6.94
N LEU A 157 -11.88 13.56 -5.74
CA LEU A 157 -11.65 12.69 -4.59
C LEU A 157 -12.92 11.96 -4.20
N LYS A 158 -14.07 12.65 -4.16
CA LYS A 158 -15.38 12.03 -3.92
C LYS A 158 -15.70 10.95 -4.95
N TYR A 159 -15.49 11.23 -6.24
CA TYR A 159 -15.76 10.25 -7.29
C TYR A 159 -14.88 9.01 -7.15
N ILE A 160 -13.59 9.19 -6.83
CA ILE A 160 -12.66 8.08 -6.60
C ILE A 160 -13.10 7.27 -5.37
N ALA A 161 -13.43 7.93 -4.26
CA ALA A 161 -13.90 7.29 -3.05
C ALA A 161 -15.17 6.45 -3.30
N ASP A 162 -16.13 7.01 -4.03
CA ASP A 162 -17.41 6.35 -4.29
C ASP A 162 -17.31 5.17 -5.28
N ASN A 163 -16.28 5.12 -6.15
CA ASN A 163 -16.22 4.15 -7.27
C ASN A 163 -15.02 3.19 -7.25
N TYR A 164 -13.91 3.55 -6.59
CA TYR A 164 -12.64 2.84 -6.72
C TYR A 164 -11.88 2.65 -5.41
N LEU A 165 -12.38 3.15 -4.27
CA LEU A 165 -11.70 3.06 -2.97
C LEU A 165 -11.36 1.62 -2.58
N ASP A 166 -12.28 0.70 -2.84
CA ASP A 166 -12.12 -0.72 -2.50
C ASP A 166 -11.34 -1.52 -3.53
N ASP A 167 -11.09 -0.95 -4.73
CA ASP A 167 -10.50 -1.64 -5.87
C ASP A 167 -8.98 -1.43 -5.97
N TYR A 168 -8.43 -0.34 -5.39
CA TYR A 168 -7.02 0.05 -5.54
C TYR A 168 -6.35 0.38 -4.20
N ASP A 169 -5.05 0.08 -4.09
CA ASP A 169 -4.24 0.37 -2.90
C ASP A 169 -3.83 1.86 -2.83
N TYR A 170 -3.41 2.43 -3.98
CA TYR A 170 -2.89 3.78 -4.09
C TYR A 170 -3.59 4.59 -5.19
N PHE A 171 -3.75 5.89 -4.93
CA PHE A 171 -4.37 6.86 -5.83
C PHE A 171 -3.40 8.02 -6.07
N LEU A 172 -3.00 8.23 -7.31
CA LEU A 172 -2.27 9.42 -7.73
C LEU A 172 -3.25 10.44 -8.31
N LEU A 173 -3.25 11.64 -7.77
CA LEU A 173 -3.92 12.82 -8.35
C LEU A 173 -2.87 13.75 -8.94
N VAL A 174 -3.02 14.13 -10.20
CA VAL A 174 -2.05 14.99 -10.90
C VAL A 174 -2.75 15.92 -11.90
N SER A 175 -2.15 17.07 -12.18
CA SER A 175 -2.56 17.96 -13.26
C SER A 175 -2.08 17.46 -14.63
N ASP A 176 -2.78 17.82 -15.71
CA ASP A 176 -2.41 17.51 -17.09
C ASP A 176 -1.12 18.16 -17.59
N THR A 177 -0.60 19.17 -16.89
CA THR A 177 0.70 19.78 -17.16
C THR A 177 1.86 18.99 -16.54
N GLY A 178 1.58 18.09 -15.60
CA GLY A 178 2.58 17.28 -14.90
C GLY A 178 3.06 16.08 -15.72
N TYR A 179 4.36 15.77 -15.62
CA TYR A 179 4.92 14.52 -16.14
C TYR A 179 5.04 13.47 -15.05
N VAL A 180 4.47 12.28 -15.28
CA VAL A 180 4.51 11.16 -14.33
C VAL A 180 5.43 10.07 -14.86
N ASN A 181 6.53 9.80 -14.15
CA ASN A 181 7.32 8.60 -14.38
C ASN A 181 6.64 7.38 -13.73
N ALA A 182 5.68 6.78 -14.44
CA ALA A 182 4.85 5.70 -13.91
C ALA A 182 5.65 4.45 -13.51
N ARG A 183 6.79 4.17 -14.16
CA ARG A 183 7.65 3.03 -13.81
C ARG A 183 8.26 3.21 -12.43
N GLN A 184 8.91 4.36 -12.23
CA GLN A 184 9.54 4.70 -10.95
C GLN A 184 8.51 4.81 -9.84
N LEU A 185 7.36 5.45 -10.10
CA LEU A 185 6.30 5.56 -9.11
C LEU A 185 5.81 4.18 -8.64
N ARG A 186 5.56 3.26 -9.57
CA ARG A 186 5.09 1.91 -9.23
C ARG A 186 6.14 1.12 -8.42
N GLU A 187 7.41 1.27 -8.78
CA GLU A 187 8.52 0.66 -8.05
C GLU A 187 8.59 1.21 -6.61
N THR A 188 8.57 2.52 -6.43
CA THR A 188 8.54 3.16 -5.11
C THR A 188 7.34 2.70 -4.28
N LEU A 189 6.14 2.70 -4.85
CA LEU A 189 4.92 2.27 -4.14
C LEU A 189 4.94 0.78 -3.79
N SER A 190 5.63 -0.06 -4.57
CA SER A 190 5.75 -1.49 -4.26
C SER A 190 6.57 -1.78 -3.01
N HIS A 191 7.40 -0.82 -2.57
CA HIS A 191 8.19 -0.92 -1.35
C HIS A 191 7.46 -0.39 -0.11
N ILE A 192 6.29 0.22 -0.27
CA ILE A 192 5.49 0.72 0.86
C ILE A 192 4.46 -0.35 1.25
N SER A 193 4.33 -0.61 2.55
CA SER A 193 3.28 -1.50 3.04
C SER A 193 1.92 -0.81 2.96
N ILE A 194 0.90 -1.57 2.57
CA ILE A 194 -0.49 -1.09 2.43
C ILE A 194 -1.08 -0.68 3.80
N SER A 195 -0.51 -1.16 4.90
CA SER A 195 -0.98 -0.85 6.26
C SER A 195 -0.65 0.56 6.74
N PHE A 196 0.10 1.35 5.96
CA PHE A 196 0.44 2.72 6.31
C PHE A 196 -0.47 3.73 5.61
N ASP A 197 -0.83 4.77 6.35
CA ASP A 197 -1.48 5.96 5.80
C ASP A 197 -0.45 6.78 5.02
N VAL A 198 -0.65 6.85 3.71
CA VAL A 198 0.27 7.50 2.77
C VAL A 198 -0.38 8.76 2.25
N TYR A 199 0.21 9.90 2.59
CA TYR A 199 -0.04 11.19 1.97
C TYR A 199 1.31 11.74 1.52
N MET A 200 1.60 11.68 0.22
CA MET A 200 2.91 12.04 -0.33
C MET A 200 2.76 13.00 -1.51
N GLY A 201 3.63 13.99 -1.58
CA GLY A 201 3.69 14.96 -2.66
C GLY A 201 4.68 16.06 -2.32
N THR A 202 4.80 17.05 -3.20
CA THR A 202 5.65 18.22 -2.94
C THR A 202 4.94 19.13 -1.93
N PRO A 203 5.54 19.45 -0.77
CA PRO A 203 4.91 20.37 0.17
C PRO A 203 4.77 21.78 -0.42
N HIS A 204 3.60 22.38 -0.22
CA HIS A 204 3.31 23.73 -0.70
C HIS A 204 4.22 24.75 -0.01
N GLY A 205 4.86 25.63 -0.80
CA GLY A 205 5.82 26.62 -0.29
C GLY A 205 7.29 26.17 -0.28
N THR A 206 7.61 24.99 -0.83
CA THR A 206 8.99 24.59 -1.15
C THR A 206 9.40 24.85 -2.60
N THR A 207 8.46 25.31 -3.44
CA THR A 207 8.82 25.94 -4.71
C THR A 207 9.56 27.23 -4.39
N PHE A 208 10.68 27.45 -5.06
CA PHE A 208 11.55 28.63 -4.95
C PHE A 208 10.88 29.89 -5.53
N ASP A 209 9.59 30.10 -5.25
CA ASP A 209 8.90 31.33 -5.59
C ASP A 209 9.25 32.34 -4.48
N GLU A 210 10.37 33.04 -4.68
CA GLU A 210 10.92 34.10 -3.83
C GLU A 210 9.98 35.33 -3.68
N GLU A 211 8.71 35.25 -4.11
CA GLU A 211 7.85 36.42 -4.30
C GLU A 211 6.87 36.73 -3.16
N GLU A 212 6.71 35.89 -2.14
CA GLU A 212 5.89 36.25 -0.96
C GLU A 212 6.54 35.88 0.39
N PRO A 213 7.23 36.83 1.05
CA PRO A 213 7.97 36.58 2.30
C PRO A 213 7.09 36.51 3.56
N ASP A 214 5.77 36.67 3.45
CA ASP A 214 4.87 36.85 4.61
C ASP A 214 3.82 35.75 4.82
N ARG A 215 3.85 34.63 4.07
CA ARG A 215 3.00 33.49 4.40
C ARG A 215 3.67 32.60 5.46
N PRO A 216 2.99 32.26 6.55
CA PRO A 216 3.54 31.32 7.51
C PRO A 216 3.82 29.98 6.80
N SER A 217 5.06 29.52 6.92
CA SER A 217 5.62 28.29 6.37
C SER A 217 5.04 27.01 7.01
N ASP A 218 3.80 27.07 7.47
CA ASP A 218 3.06 26.02 8.19
C ASP A 218 2.02 25.32 7.30
N ALA A 219 2.02 25.59 5.99
CA ALA A 219 1.17 24.89 5.04
C ALA A 219 1.59 23.41 4.90
N GLN A 220 1.06 22.54 5.76
CA GLN A 220 1.31 21.08 5.78
C GLN A 220 0.61 20.31 4.64
N TYR A 221 0.24 20.96 3.54
CA TYR A 221 -0.44 20.31 2.42
C TYR A 221 0.47 20.22 1.20
N CYS A 222 0.28 19.17 0.42
CA CYS A 222 0.99 18.97 -0.84
C CYS A 222 0.39 19.83 -1.96
N ASP A 223 1.26 20.33 -2.84
CA ASP A 223 0.87 21.00 -4.07
C ASP A 223 0.25 19.99 -5.05
N LEU A 224 -0.97 20.31 -5.49
CA LEU A 224 -1.75 19.49 -6.39
C LEU A 224 -1.18 19.51 -7.83
N HIS A 225 -0.50 20.59 -8.24
CA HIS A 225 0.10 20.67 -9.56
C HIS A 225 1.29 19.71 -9.72
N ALA A 226 2.10 19.55 -8.67
CA ALA A 226 3.19 18.59 -8.62
C ALA A 226 2.71 17.13 -8.53
N GLY A 227 1.48 16.92 -8.07
CA GLY A 227 0.84 15.61 -7.92
C GLY A 227 0.94 15.06 -6.50
N ILE A 228 -0.11 14.37 -6.09
CA ILE A 228 -0.29 13.86 -4.73
C ILE A 228 -0.65 12.37 -4.80
N VAL A 229 -0.01 11.56 -3.97
CA VAL A 229 -0.30 10.14 -3.80
C VAL A 229 -0.99 9.92 -2.46
N LEU A 230 -2.10 9.19 -2.50
CA LEU A 230 -2.93 8.81 -1.36
C LEU A 230 -3.00 7.29 -1.26
N SER A 231 -2.96 6.72 -0.05
CA SER A 231 -3.38 5.33 0.18
C SER A 231 -4.90 5.24 0.34
N SER A 232 -5.45 4.05 0.12
CA SER A 232 -6.87 3.75 0.38
C SER A 232 -7.31 3.90 1.85
N SER A 233 -6.38 4.04 2.79
CA SER A 233 -6.64 4.11 4.23
C SER A 233 -6.80 5.54 4.77
N VAL A 234 -6.41 6.55 3.98
CA VAL A 234 -6.47 7.98 4.32
C VAL A 234 -7.86 8.57 4.07
#